data_AF-A0A376TUB3-F1
#
_entry.id   AF-A0A376TUB3-F1
#
_cell.length_a   1.000
_cell.length_b   1.000
_cell.length_c   1.000
_cell.angle_alpha   90.00
_cell.angle_beta   90.00
_cell.angle_gamma   90.00
#
_symmetry.space_group_name_H-M   'P 1'
#
loop_
_entity.id
_entity.type
_entity.pdbx_description
1 polymer ?
#
loop_
_entity_poly.entity_id
_entity_poly.type
_entity_poly.pdbx_seq_one_letter_code
_entity_poly.pdbx_strand_id
1 'polypeptide(L)'
;MIKITASIRLYVWITVWWSCWFSDPQAVKSLSALVVPVGSLEDPEAYQGLAHYLEHMSLMGSKKYPQADSLAEYLKMHGGSHNASTAPYRTAFYLEV
;
A
#
# COMPACT_ATOMS: atom_id res chain seq x y z
N MET A 1 -2.06 -6.25 -26.51
CA MET A 1 -0.87 -7.12 -26.33
C MET A 1 -0.09 -6.56 -25.13
N ILE A 2 -0.29 -7.13 -23.94
CA ILE A 2 0.29 -6.63 -22.68
C ILE A 2 1.78 -7.01 -22.66
N LYS A 3 2.67 -6.02 -22.58
CA LYS A 3 4.12 -6.24 -22.42
C LYS A 3 4.46 -6.13 -20.93
N ILE A 4 4.78 -7.27 -20.31
CA ILE A 4 5.36 -7.33 -18.98
C ILE A 4 6.85 -6.98 -19.11
N THR A 5 7.29 -5.90 -18.47
CA THR A 5 8.72 -5.55 -18.39
C THR A 5 9.12 -5.51 -16.92
N ALA A 6 10.04 -6.39 -16.51
CA ALA A 6 10.58 -6.44 -15.16
C ALA A 6 12.02 -5.92 -15.17
N SER A 7 12.33 -4.83 -14.45
CA SER A 7 13.70 -4.54 -14.00
C SER A 7 13.82 -3.38 -12.98
N ILE A 8 14.84 -3.53 -12.12
CA ILE A 8 15.63 -2.60 -11.29
C ILE A 8 15.30 -2.44 -9.79
N ARG A 9 16.38 -2.69 -9.02
CA ARG A 9 16.61 -2.71 -7.57
C ARG A 9 16.39 -1.35 -6.86
N LEU A 10 15.77 -1.41 -5.68
CA LEU A 10 15.96 -0.44 -4.61
C LEU A 10 16.52 -1.16 -3.37
N TYR A 11 17.65 -0.67 -2.84
CA TYR A 11 18.30 -1.18 -1.62
C TYR A 11 17.69 -0.54 -0.37
N VAL A 12 16.76 -1.25 0.27
CA VAL A 12 16.42 -1.20 1.71
C VAL A 12 15.99 -2.63 2.05
N TRP A 13 16.28 -3.16 3.23
CA TRP A 13 16.10 -4.57 3.66
C TRP A 13 14.64 -5.10 3.70
N ILE A 14 13.76 -4.61 2.84
CA ILE A 14 12.55 -5.30 2.40
C ILE A 14 12.96 -6.04 1.14
N THR A 15 13.15 -7.35 1.22
CA THR A 15 13.43 -8.14 0.02
C THR A 15 12.19 -8.16 -0.87
N VAL A 16 12.07 -7.17 -1.76
CA VAL A 16 11.02 -7.11 -2.78
C VAL A 16 11.38 -8.13 -3.87
N TRP A 17 10.97 -9.38 -3.67
CA TRP A 17 11.22 -10.45 -4.63
C TRP A 17 10.37 -10.33 -5.90
N TRP A 18 9.26 -9.59 -5.85
CA TRP A 18 8.31 -9.43 -6.95
C TRP A 18 7.71 -8.03 -6.97
N SER A 19 8.20 -7.17 -7.87
CA SER A 19 7.55 -5.90 -8.24
C SER A 19 7.02 -6.03 -9.67
N CYS A 20 5.73 -5.74 -9.87
CA CYS A 20 5.10 -5.73 -11.19
C CYS A 20 4.82 -4.30 -11.62
N TRP A 21 5.24 -3.93 -12.83
CA TRP A 21 4.99 -2.62 -13.42
C TRP A 21 4.08 -2.77 -14.63
N PHE A 22 3.11 -1.87 -14.75
CA PHE A 22 2.18 -1.81 -15.87
C PHE A 22 2.28 -0.43 -16.51
N SER A 23 2.29 -0.39 -17.85
CA SER A 23 2.31 0.85 -18.62
C SER A 23 1.21 0.79 -19.67
N ASP A 24 0.23 1.68 -19.53
CA ASP A 24 -0.90 1.80 -20.43
C ASP A 24 -1.14 3.28 -20.76
N PRO A 25 -0.79 3.72 -21.98
CA PRO A 25 -1.00 5.09 -22.42
C PRO A 25 -2.46 5.53 -22.53
N GLN A 26 -3.42 4.59 -22.52
CA GLN A 26 -4.85 4.87 -22.61
C GLN A 26 -5.55 4.85 -21.24
N ALA A 27 -4.82 4.51 -20.17
CA ALA A 27 -5.39 4.46 -18.84
C ALA A 27 -5.83 5.86 -18.36
N VAL A 28 -7.07 5.94 -17.88
CA VAL A 28 -7.65 7.18 -17.33
C VAL A 28 -7.32 7.39 -15.85
N LYS A 29 -6.82 6.35 -15.17
CA LYS A 29 -6.34 6.36 -13.79
C LYS A 29 -5.09 5.51 -13.65
N SER A 30 -4.24 5.88 -12.71
CA SER A 30 -3.08 5.10 -12.24
C SER A 30 -3.42 4.40 -10.93
N LEU A 31 -2.83 3.22 -10.70
CA LEU A 31 -3.03 2.45 -9.48
C LEU A 31 -1.68 1.98 -8.93
N SER A 32 -1.57 1.95 -7.59
CA SER A 32 -0.46 1.33 -6.89
C SER A 32 -0.99 0.45 -5.77
N ALA A 33 -0.35 -0.69 -5.56
CA ALA A 33 -0.67 -1.60 -4.46
C ALA A 33 0.62 -2.12 -3.81
N LEU A 34 0.58 -2.24 -2.48
CA LEU A 34 1.65 -2.77 -1.66
C LEU A 34 1.10 -3.88 -0.77
N VAL A 35 1.77 -5.03 -0.75
CA VAL A 35 1.43 -6.15 0.14
C VAL A 35 2.60 -6.44 1.06
N VAL A 36 2.33 -6.42 2.36
CA VAL A 36 3.25 -6.86 3.40
C VAL A 36 2.83 -8.28 3.82
N PRO A 37 3.72 -9.28 3.78
CA PRO A 37 3.39 -10.67 4.14
C PRO A 37 3.36 -10.89 5.66
N VAL A 38 2.64 -10.01 6.36
CA VAL A 38 2.38 -10.03 7.81
C VAL A 38 0.94 -9.58 7.97
N GLY A 39 0.17 -10.28 8.78
CA GLY A 39 -1.23 -10.05 9.03
C GLY A 39 -1.61 -10.26 10.50
N SER A 40 -2.86 -10.61 10.76
CA SER A 40 -3.36 -10.75 12.14
C SER A 40 -2.85 -12.00 12.86
N LEU A 41 -2.28 -13.00 12.16
CA LEU A 41 -1.69 -14.17 12.83
C LEU A 41 -0.36 -13.84 13.51
N GLU A 42 0.27 -12.75 13.10
CA GLU A 42 1.49 -12.24 13.71
C GLU A 42 1.21 -11.23 14.83
N ASP A 43 -0.07 -11.02 15.20
CA ASP A 43 -0.43 -10.20 16.34
C ASP A 43 0.13 -10.79 17.64
N PRO A 44 0.82 -10.00 18.49
CA PRO A 44 1.22 -10.45 19.81
C PRO A 44 0.01 -10.90 20.63
N GLU A 45 0.17 -11.93 21.46
CA GLU A 45 -0.91 -12.43 22.33
C GLU A 45 -1.51 -11.33 23.22
N ALA A 46 -0.66 -10.40 23.69
CA ALA A 46 -1.08 -9.26 24.50
C ALA A 46 -1.83 -8.17 23.72
N TYR A 47 -1.73 -8.14 22.38
CA TYR A 47 -2.23 -7.07 21.52
C TYR A 47 -2.91 -7.62 20.28
N GLN A 48 -4.04 -8.31 20.46
CA GLN A 48 -4.86 -8.79 19.36
C GLN A 48 -5.45 -7.61 18.55
N GLY A 49 -5.37 -7.68 17.22
CA GLY A 49 -5.79 -6.62 16.32
C GLY A 49 -4.73 -5.56 16.03
N LEU A 50 -3.48 -5.75 16.48
CA LEU A 50 -2.40 -4.78 16.29
C LEU A 50 -2.08 -4.57 14.80
N ALA A 51 -2.02 -5.62 13.98
CA ALA A 51 -1.79 -5.52 12.55
C ALA A 51 -2.87 -4.68 11.86
N HIS A 52 -4.13 -4.91 12.20
CA HIS A 52 -5.24 -4.12 11.66
C HIS A 52 -5.21 -2.68 12.18
N TYR A 53 -4.84 -2.45 13.45
CA TYR A 53 -4.65 -1.10 13.95
C TYR A 53 -3.52 -0.36 13.21
N LEU A 54 -2.39 -1.02 12.97
CA LEU A 54 -1.25 -0.46 12.23
C LEU A 54 -1.60 -0.15 10.78
N GLU A 55 -2.46 -0.95 10.13
CA GLU A 55 -3.02 -0.65 8.82
C GLU A 55 -3.69 0.73 8.80
N HIS A 56 -4.62 0.99 9.73
CA HIS A 56 -5.30 2.29 9.84
C HIS A 56 -4.31 3.42 10.13
N MET A 57 -3.43 3.23 11.12
CA MET A 57 -2.48 4.27 11.53
C MET A 57 -1.48 4.63 10.44
N SER A 58 -1.11 3.68 9.57
CA SER A 58 -0.18 3.92 8.46
C SER A 58 -0.75 4.89 7.41
N LEU A 59 -2.07 5.05 7.36
CA LEU A 59 -2.76 5.97 6.46
C LEU A 59 -3.02 7.35 7.08
N MET A 60 -2.78 7.51 8.39
CA MET A 60 -2.99 8.76 9.15
C MET A 60 -1.72 9.63 9.23
N GLY A 61 -0.93 9.65 8.17
CA GLY A 61 0.25 10.51 8.05
C GLY A 61 1.59 9.82 8.31
N SER A 62 2.66 10.56 8.03
CA SER A 62 4.05 10.10 8.09
C SER A 62 4.98 11.25 8.46
N LYS A 63 6.26 10.95 8.72
CA LYS A 63 7.26 11.99 8.99
C LYS A 63 7.35 13.04 7.87
N LYS A 64 7.12 12.67 6.61
CA LYS A 64 7.16 13.58 5.46
C LYS A 64 5.83 14.31 5.23
N TYR A 65 4.72 13.66 5.57
CA TYR A 65 3.35 14.20 5.43
C TYR A 65 2.60 13.99 6.75
N PRO A 66 2.82 14.85 7.77
CA PRO A 66 2.38 14.58 9.14
C PRO A 66 0.88 14.80 9.40
N GLN A 67 0.18 15.49 8.49
CA GLN A 67 -1.26 15.72 8.61
C GLN A 67 -2.01 14.42 8.34
N ALA A 68 -2.87 14.01 9.27
CA ALA A 68 -3.52 12.71 9.27
C ALA A 68 -4.29 12.41 7.97
N ASP A 69 -5.09 13.36 7.51
CA ASP A 69 -5.95 13.15 6.34
C ASP A 69 -5.30 13.57 5.03
N SER A 70 -4.03 13.99 5.03
CA SER A 70 -3.38 14.60 3.85
C SER A 70 -3.36 13.68 2.63
N LEU A 71 -3.13 12.38 2.82
CA LEU A 71 -3.18 11.41 1.72
C LEU A 71 -4.61 11.25 1.17
N ALA A 72 -5.58 11.11 2.06
CA ALA A 72 -6.98 10.94 1.71
C ALA A 72 -7.54 12.16 0.96
N GLU A 73 -7.27 13.36 1.47
CA GLU A 73 -7.62 14.64 0.85
C GLU A 73 -6.94 14.80 -0.51
N TYR A 74 -5.64 14.50 -0.60
CA TYR A 74 -4.90 14.58 -1.85
C TYR A 74 -5.53 13.70 -2.92
N LEU A 75 -5.79 12.43 -2.62
CA LEU A 75 -6.40 11.51 -3.58
C LEU A 75 -7.80 11.98 -3.98
N LYS A 76 -8.63 12.38 -3.01
CA LYS A 76 -9.99 12.89 -3.27
C LYS A 76 -9.99 14.10 -4.20
N MET A 77 -9.08 15.06 -4.01
CA MET A 77 -8.96 16.24 -4.87
C MET A 77 -8.59 15.91 -6.32
N HIS A 78 -7.95 14.77 -6.55
CA HIS A 78 -7.51 14.32 -7.87
C HIS A 78 -8.41 13.21 -8.45
N GLY A 79 -9.59 12.96 -7.88
CA GLY A 79 -10.50 11.90 -8.36
C GLY A 79 -10.07 10.48 -8.02
N GLY A 80 -9.10 10.36 -7.11
CA GLY A 80 -8.56 9.11 -6.60
C GLY A 80 -9.23 8.63 -5.31
N SER A 81 -8.83 7.44 -4.89
CA SER A 81 -9.26 6.82 -3.64
C SER A 81 -8.18 5.89 -3.10
N HIS A 82 -8.27 5.52 -1.84
CA HIS A 82 -7.41 4.52 -1.22
C HIS A 82 -8.23 3.61 -0.32
N ASN A 83 -7.69 2.43 -0.06
CA ASN A 83 -8.17 1.55 1.00
C ASN A 83 -7.07 0.56 1.37
N ALA A 84 -7.29 -0.19 2.44
CA ALA A 84 -6.39 -1.23 2.87
C ALA A 84 -7.18 -2.43 3.43
N SER A 85 -6.48 -3.54 3.67
CA SER A 85 -7.07 -4.72 4.29
C SER A 85 -6.01 -5.55 5.01
N THR A 86 -6.31 -5.96 6.23
CA THR A 86 -5.53 -6.92 7.02
C THR A 86 -6.24 -8.26 7.01
N ALA A 87 -5.55 -9.26 6.49
CA ALA A 87 -5.94 -10.66 6.48
C ALA A 87 -5.05 -11.43 7.47
N PRO A 88 -5.30 -12.72 7.72
CA PRO A 88 -4.49 -13.52 8.64
C PRO A 88 -2.98 -13.51 8.36
N TYR A 89 -2.57 -13.50 7.09
CA TYR A 89 -1.17 -13.67 6.66
C TYR A 89 -0.63 -12.49 5.83
N ARG A 90 -1.39 -11.41 5.68
CA ARG A 90 -0.98 -10.24 4.89
C ARG A 90 -1.74 -8.98 5.29
N THR A 91 -1.10 -7.84 5.07
CA THR A 91 -1.75 -6.53 5.02
C THR A 91 -1.48 -5.93 3.65
N ALA A 92 -2.54 -5.48 2.98
CA ALA A 92 -2.46 -4.92 1.64
C ALA A 92 -3.02 -3.51 1.63
N PHE A 93 -2.28 -2.60 1.01
CA PHE A 93 -2.65 -1.21 0.77
C PHE A 93 -2.82 -1.01 -0.73
N TYR A 94 -3.81 -0.23 -1.12
CA TYR A 94 -4.01 0.14 -2.51
C TYR A 94 -4.53 1.56 -2.64
N LEU A 95 -4.08 2.24 -3.67
CA LEU A 95 -4.49 3.58 -4.02
C LEU A 95 -4.66 3.69 -5.52
N GLU A 96 -5.60 4.53 -5.94
CA GLU A 96 -5.80 4.93 -7.32
C GLU A 96 -5.92 6.46 -7.42
N VAL A 97 -5.45 7.01 -8.52
CA VAL A 97 -5.58 8.44 -8.86
C VAL A 97 -5.63 8.63 -10.36
#